data_AF-A0A523FC16-F1
#
_entry.id   AF-A0A523FC16-F1
#
_cell.length_a   1.000
_cell.length_b   1.000
_cell.length_c   1.000
_cell.angle_alpha   90.00
_cell.angle_beta   90.00
_cell.angle_gamma   90.00
#
_symmetry.space_group_name_H-M   'P 1'
#
loop_
_entity.id
_entity.type
_entity.pdbx_description
1 polymer ?
#
loop_
_entity_poly.entity_id
_entity_poly.type
_entity_poly.pdbx_seq_one_letter_code
_entity_poly.pdbx_strand_id
1 'polypeptide(L)'
;MKPYQFIIGVVAAAIFFLLFPGVDISFSRLFYQPGEGFFPRGVPPADILYHLVTMIAYAVAIFVVGASLARLIPRLERLWVRPRVIAFIALSLALGPGLIVNSLLKDNVGRARPYMIAEFGGTKTFSPALAPSDQCTKNCSFVSGHAAGAFFLVTFAFLIRHPRRRRWAMAGALAFGAASGLGRIALGAHFLSDVVFAGLIVYAVAWGLHEFLLVRESKPPPWLDKLGLDKLGLSEPGARAWRAWQRWAATPGGELILSFAAASLLCLALIAYLDRPLALWFHRLDAGWHEFFKALSDLGAAGAYLVITFVAFAALRLAARIEMFKARAGALKAYSMVAAFIFSAVAASGILINVLKVLFGRVRPKLLFRDELYRFDWFRLDADFHSFPSGHAQTITALMVALFILFPRFGVAYLVIGAAIAISRAVVNAHYMGDIVAGAYAAAVMTIWVHSVFARSGIDLKLSVGGEYQRVAKVPWCYRLGLGGGLWGRLCRLAGKRAARSSSRENPRGK
;
A
#
# COMPACT_ATOMS: atom_id res chain seq x y z
N MET A 1 23.93 18.61 6.78
CA MET A 1 24.60 18.48 5.48
C MET A 1 23.71 19.16 4.44
N LYS A 2 24.26 19.99 3.56
CA LYS A 2 23.49 20.62 2.47
C LYS A 2 23.31 19.61 1.32
N PRO A 3 22.20 19.66 0.55
CA PRO A 3 21.87 18.73 -0.53
C PRO A 3 23.02 18.46 -1.52
N TYR A 4 23.63 19.53 -2.03
CA TYR A 4 24.71 19.44 -3.00
C TYR A 4 25.97 18.78 -2.44
N GLN A 5 26.25 18.92 -1.13
CA GLN A 5 27.40 18.26 -0.50
C GLN A 5 27.24 16.74 -0.51
N PHE A 6 26.00 16.27 -0.30
CA PHE A 6 25.70 14.86 -0.37
C PHE A 6 25.79 14.34 -1.81
N ILE A 7 25.22 15.07 -2.78
CA ILE A 7 25.30 14.69 -4.20
C ILE A 7 26.76 14.64 -4.67
N ILE A 8 27.56 15.66 -4.34
CA ILE A 8 29.01 15.67 -4.62
C ILE A 8 29.68 14.46 -3.97
N GLY A 9 29.33 14.12 -2.73
CA GLY A 9 29.84 12.92 -2.06
C GLY A 9 29.48 11.62 -2.77
N VAL A 10 28.23 11.48 -3.25
CA VAL A 10 27.78 10.30 -4.02
C VAL A 10 28.53 10.21 -5.35
N VAL A 11 28.65 11.32 -6.08
CA VAL A 11 29.36 11.37 -7.36
C VAL A 11 30.86 11.10 -7.15
N ALA A 12 31.46 11.68 -6.11
CA ALA A 12 32.85 11.42 -5.76
C ALA A 12 33.08 9.94 -5.40
N ALA A 13 32.17 9.31 -4.64
CA ALA A 13 32.24 7.89 -4.33
C ALA A 13 32.11 7.03 -5.61
N ALA A 14 31.19 7.38 -6.53
CA ALA A 14 31.05 6.70 -7.82
C ALA A 14 32.31 6.81 -8.67
N ILE A 15 32.85 8.01 -8.83
CA ILE A 15 34.09 8.24 -9.56
C ILE A 15 35.24 7.47 -8.91
N PHE A 16 35.36 7.52 -7.58
CA PHE A 16 36.43 6.82 -6.85
C PHE A 16 36.39 5.31 -7.08
N PHE A 17 35.24 4.65 -6.90
CA PHE A 17 35.16 3.19 -7.08
C PHE A 17 35.23 2.74 -8.55
N LEU A 18 34.91 3.62 -9.51
CA LEU A 18 35.11 3.35 -10.93
C LEU A 18 36.57 3.48 -11.35
N LEU A 19 37.29 4.48 -10.84
CA LEU A 19 38.71 4.71 -11.15
C LEU A 19 39.65 3.77 -10.40
N PHE A 20 39.27 3.35 -9.19
CA PHE A 20 40.09 2.52 -8.31
C PHE A 20 39.36 1.24 -7.88
N PRO A 21 38.93 0.37 -8.83
CA PRO A 21 38.14 -0.81 -8.50
C PRO A 21 38.93 -1.85 -7.69
N GLY A 22 40.27 -1.82 -7.75
CA GLY A 22 41.15 -2.68 -6.94
C GLY A 22 41.03 -2.47 -5.42
N VAL A 23 40.41 -1.37 -4.96
CA VAL A 23 40.10 -1.15 -3.55
C VAL A 23 39.16 -2.24 -3.02
N ASP A 24 38.17 -2.66 -3.81
CA ASP A 24 37.23 -3.70 -3.40
C ASP A 24 37.95 -5.04 -3.17
N ILE A 25 38.84 -5.42 -4.09
CA ILE A 25 39.65 -6.64 -3.96
C ILE A 25 40.58 -6.54 -2.75
N SER A 26 41.31 -5.43 -2.63
CA SER A 26 42.30 -5.24 -1.56
C SER A 26 41.65 -5.26 -0.18
N PHE A 27 40.47 -4.64 -0.05
CA PHE A 27 39.74 -4.61 1.21
C PHE A 27 39.13 -5.98 1.56
N SER A 28 38.56 -6.69 0.58
CA SER A 28 38.07 -8.06 0.80
C SER A 28 39.20 -9.04 1.16
N ARG A 29 40.41 -8.83 0.65
CA ARG A 29 41.58 -9.67 0.96
C ARG A 29 41.98 -9.65 2.43
N LEU A 30 41.65 -8.58 3.18
CA LEU A 30 41.88 -8.53 4.63
C LEU A 30 41.12 -9.61 5.41
N PHE A 31 40.06 -10.18 4.80
CA PHE A 31 39.19 -11.17 5.43
C PHE A 31 39.29 -12.56 4.77
N TYR A 32 40.24 -12.75 3.86
CA TYR A 32 40.43 -13.99 3.13
C TYR A 32 41.80 -14.60 3.46
N GLN A 33 41.82 -15.89 3.77
CA GLN A 33 43.05 -16.66 3.95
C GLN A 33 43.21 -17.68 2.82
N PRO A 34 44.33 -17.69 2.09
CA PRO A 34 44.58 -18.71 1.07
C PRO A 34 44.49 -20.12 1.65
N GLY A 35 43.71 -21.00 1.02
CA GLY A 35 43.49 -22.38 1.47
C GLY A 35 42.33 -22.56 2.47
N GLU A 36 42.04 -21.57 3.31
CA GLU A 36 40.93 -21.62 4.28
C GLU A 36 39.66 -20.88 3.81
N GLY A 37 39.82 -19.84 2.99
CA GLY A 37 38.72 -19.05 2.45
C GLY A 37 38.37 -17.79 3.28
N PHE A 38 37.13 -17.32 3.12
CA PHE A 38 36.56 -16.26 3.96
C PHE A 38 36.08 -16.81 5.30
N PHE A 39 35.77 -15.92 6.26
CA PHE A 39 35.23 -16.34 7.55
C PHE A 39 33.99 -17.23 7.40
N PRO A 40 33.89 -18.32 8.18
CA PRO A 40 32.76 -19.23 8.11
C PRO A 40 31.47 -18.56 8.62
N ARG A 41 30.33 -18.97 8.07
CA ARG A 41 29.00 -18.66 8.63
C ARG A 41 28.84 -19.38 9.97
N GLY A 42 28.05 -18.87 10.90
CA GLY A 42 27.91 -19.47 12.23
C GLY A 42 28.75 -18.80 13.31
N VAL A 43 29.60 -17.83 12.97
CA VAL A 43 30.43 -17.15 13.98
C VAL A 43 29.63 -16.08 14.73
N PRO A 44 29.68 -16.06 16.08
CA PRO A 44 28.74 -15.27 16.88
C PRO A 44 28.63 -13.78 16.53
N PRO A 45 29.71 -13.02 16.25
CA PRO A 45 29.56 -11.57 16.01
C PRO A 45 28.81 -11.24 14.71
N ALA A 46 29.06 -11.99 13.64
CA ALA A 46 28.46 -11.73 12.33
C ALA A 46 27.01 -12.22 12.26
N ASP A 47 26.73 -13.38 12.84
CA ASP A 47 25.39 -13.98 12.83
C ASP A 47 24.43 -13.24 13.77
N ILE A 48 24.88 -12.84 14.97
CA ILE A 48 24.08 -11.99 15.86
C ILE A 48 23.68 -10.71 15.13
N LEU A 49 24.62 -10.07 14.44
CA LEU A 49 24.36 -8.82 13.72
C LEU A 49 23.40 -9.02 12.54
N TYR A 50 23.53 -10.12 11.82
CA TYR A 50 22.63 -10.52 10.74
C TYR A 50 21.19 -10.72 11.24
N HIS A 51 21.01 -11.49 12.32
CA HIS A 51 19.69 -11.73 12.91
C HIS A 51 19.10 -10.45 13.51
N LEU A 52 19.93 -9.60 14.13
CA LEU A 52 19.49 -8.35 14.71
C LEU A 52 18.89 -7.39 13.67
N VAL A 53 19.52 -7.24 12.50
CA VAL A 53 18.97 -6.43 11.39
C VAL A 53 17.60 -6.96 10.96
N THR A 54 17.46 -8.28 10.85
CA THR A 54 16.21 -8.93 10.46
C THR A 54 15.12 -8.72 11.51
N MET A 55 15.44 -8.89 12.80
CA MET A 55 14.52 -8.65 13.91
C MET A 55 14.07 -7.19 13.97
N ILE A 56 14.99 -6.24 13.76
CA ILE A 56 14.67 -4.81 13.69
C ILE A 56 13.69 -4.54 12.54
N ALA A 57 13.92 -5.09 11.35
CA ALA A 57 13.04 -4.91 10.21
C ALA A 57 11.61 -5.42 10.49
N TYR A 58 11.48 -6.63 11.07
CA TYR A 58 10.17 -7.15 11.47
C TYR A 58 9.51 -6.32 12.56
N ALA A 59 10.26 -5.91 13.59
CA ALA A 59 9.73 -5.05 14.66
C ALA A 59 9.22 -3.72 14.11
N VAL A 60 9.92 -3.12 13.15
CA VAL A 60 9.49 -1.87 12.49
C VAL A 60 8.26 -2.10 11.62
N ALA A 61 8.19 -3.20 10.87
CA ALA A 61 7.00 -3.53 10.07
C ALA A 61 5.76 -3.71 10.96
N ILE A 62 5.91 -4.46 12.06
CA ILE A 62 4.85 -4.64 13.07
C ILE A 62 4.46 -3.30 13.67
N PHE A 63 5.42 -2.45 14.03
CA PHE A 63 5.15 -1.10 14.55
C PHE A 63 4.39 -0.23 13.54
N VAL A 64 4.78 -0.21 12.26
CA VAL A 64 4.11 0.56 11.20
C VAL A 64 2.65 0.11 11.05
N VAL A 65 2.42 -1.20 11.00
CA VAL A 65 1.07 -1.77 10.93
C VAL A 65 0.30 -1.40 12.19
N GLY A 66 0.82 -1.72 13.38
CA GLY A 66 0.17 -1.44 14.67
C GLY A 66 -0.16 0.03 14.86
N ALA A 67 0.77 0.93 14.56
CA ALA A 67 0.56 2.38 14.63
C ALA A 67 -0.50 2.86 13.62
N SER A 68 -0.57 2.26 12.43
CA SER A 68 -1.61 2.57 11.44
C SER A 68 -2.99 2.09 11.91
N LEU A 69 -3.06 0.86 12.42
CA LEU A 69 -4.31 0.26 12.94
C LEU A 69 -4.82 1.02 14.17
N ALA A 70 -3.92 1.45 15.07
CA ALA A 70 -4.31 2.15 16.29
C ALA A 70 -4.97 3.52 16.04
N ARG A 71 -4.73 4.12 14.87
CA ARG A 71 -5.43 5.35 14.44
C ARG A 71 -6.89 5.13 14.06
N LEU A 72 -7.29 3.90 13.80
CA LEU A 72 -8.68 3.54 13.50
C LEU A 72 -9.53 3.46 14.78
N ILE A 73 -8.93 3.69 15.95
CA ILE A 73 -9.54 3.59 17.27
C ILE A 73 -9.62 5.01 17.86
N PRO A 74 -10.80 5.65 17.99
CA PRO A 74 -10.91 7.05 18.41
C PRO A 74 -10.21 7.38 19.75
N ARG A 75 -10.16 6.42 20.68
CA ARG A 75 -9.42 6.56 21.96
C ARG A 75 -7.90 6.53 21.81
N LEU A 76 -7.40 5.82 20.80
CA LEU A 76 -5.98 5.67 20.49
C LEU A 76 -5.54 6.50 19.27
N GLU A 77 -6.45 7.20 18.60
CA GLU A 77 -6.11 8.18 17.56
C GLU A 77 -5.23 9.32 18.13
N ARG A 78 -5.33 9.56 19.44
CA ARG A 78 -4.47 10.44 20.22
C ARG A 78 -3.08 9.85 20.53
N LEU A 79 -2.79 8.62 20.12
CA LEU A 79 -1.43 8.07 20.17
C LEU A 79 -0.47 8.99 19.42
N TRP A 80 0.74 9.10 19.95
CA TRP A 80 1.63 10.24 19.73
C TRP A 80 2.25 10.28 18.32
N VAL A 81 1.99 9.27 17.47
CA VAL A 81 2.64 9.11 16.17
C VAL A 81 1.74 9.66 15.05
N ARG A 82 2.22 10.73 14.40
CA ARG A 82 1.52 11.39 13.29
C ARG A 82 1.50 10.47 12.06
N PRO A 83 0.45 10.51 11.21
CA PRO A 83 0.36 9.62 10.02
C PRO A 83 1.54 9.80 9.07
N ARG A 84 2.02 11.04 8.92
CA ARG A 84 3.19 11.36 8.08
C ARG A 84 4.48 10.71 8.58
N VAL A 85 4.61 10.50 9.89
CA VAL A 85 5.75 9.79 10.48
C VAL A 85 5.65 8.30 10.18
N ILE A 86 4.45 7.72 10.28
CA ILE A 86 4.21 6.32 9.91
C ILE A 86 4.50 6.10 8.42
N ALA A 87 3.97 6.95 7.55
CA ALA A 87 4.23 6.92 6.12
C ALA A 87 5.71 7.09 5.80
N PHE A 88 6.40 7.99 6.51
CA PHE A 88 7.84 8.20 6.32
C PHE A 88 8.67 6.96 6.65
N ILE A 89 8.39 6.30 7.77
CA ILE A 89 9.08 5.06 8.16
C ILE A 89 8.79 3.95 7.14
N ALA A 90 7.51 3.75 6.80
CA ALA A 90 7.06 2.72 5.87
C ALA A 90 7.67 2.89 4.47
N LEU A 91 7.59 4.10 3.92
CA LEU A 91 8.12 4.40 2.58
C LEU A 91 9.65 4.35 2.55
N SER A 92 10.34 4.75 3.62
CA SER A 92 11.80 4.64 3.68
C SER A 92 12.26 3.18 3.64
N LEU A 93 11.55 2.28 4.33
CA LEU A 93 11.84 0.84 4.34
C LEU A 93 11.49 0.19 2.98
N ALA A 94 10.33 0.54 2.42
CA ALA A 94 9.85 -0.02 1.17
C ALA A 94 10.68 0.44 -0.03
N LEU A 95 11.03 1.73 -0.11
CA LEU A 95 11.73 2.28 -1.28
C LEU A 95 13.25 2.06 -1.21
N GLY A 96 13.89 2.29 -0.07
CA GLY A 96 15.34 2.19 0.05
C GLY A 96 15.83 0.74 -0.01
N PRO A 97 15.75 -0.03 1.10
CA PRO A 97 16.16 -1.43 1.11
C PRO A 97 15.31 -2.33 0.21
N GLY A 98 13.97 -2.17 0.22
CA GLY A 98 13.05 -3.06 -0.50
C GLY A 98 13.15 -2.93 -2.02
N LEU A 99 12.74 -1.80 -2.57
CA LEU A 99 12.64 -1.60 -4.01
C LEU A 99 14.00 -1.31 -4.66
N ILE A 100 14.69 -0.24 -4.23
CA ILE A 100 15.88 0.22 -4.96
C ILE A 100 17.04 -0.76 -4.78
N VAL A 101 17.36 -1.12 -3.54
CA VAL A 101 18.51 -1.99 -3.29
C VAL A 101 18.24 -3.43 -3.71
N ASN A 102 17.21 -4.07 -3.16
CA ASN A 102 16.97 -5.50 -3.41
C ASN A 102 16.34 -5.78 -4.79
N SER A 103 15.40 -4.97 -5.25
CA SER A 103 14.68 -5.30 -6.50
C SER A 103 15.29 -4.69 -7.76
N LEU A 104 15.74 -3.43 -7.70
CA LEU A 104 16.21 -2.71 -8.89
C LEU A 104 17.70 -2.91 -9.15
N LEU A 105 18.54 -2.99 -8.12
CA LEU A 105 19.99 -3.07 -8.31
C LEU A 105 20.51 -4.51 -8.16
N LYS A 106 20.14 -5.19 -7.07
CA LYS A 106 20.73 -6.48 -6.69
C LYS A 106 20.60 -7.58 -7.75
N ASP A 107 19.49 -7.61 -8.47
CA ASP A 107 19.22 -8.65 -9.48
C ASP A 107 19.51 -8.20 -10.92
N ASN A 108 19.85 -6.92 -11.15
CA ASN A 108 20.01 -6.37 -12.49
C ASN A 108 21.44 -5.94 -12.85
N VAL A 109 22.35 -5.82 -11.87
CA VAL A 109 23.75 -5.45 -12.15
C VAL A 109 24.62 -6.67 -12.48
N GLY A 110 24.28 -7.85 -11.98
CA GLY A 110 24.94 -9.13 -12.31
C GLY A 110 26.39 -9.28 -11.82
N ARG A 111 26.83 -8.41 -10.90
CA ARG A 111 28.15 -8.47 -10.27
C ARG A 111 28.34 -9.70 -9.37
N ALA A 112 29.37 -10.50 -9.63
CA ALA A 112 29.73 -11.63 -8.77
C ALA A 112 30.16 -11.18 -7.36
N ARG A 113 29.98 -12.05 -6.36
CA ARG A 113 30.38 -11.82 -4.96
C ARG A 113 31.85 -12.17 -4.76
N PRO A 114 32.51 -11.64 -3.72
CA PRO A 114 33.91 -11.95 -3.43
C PRO A 114 34.21 -13.47 -3.38
N TYR A 115 33.41 -14.30 -2.70
CA TYR A 115 33.68 -15.75 -2.66
C TYR A 115 33.54 -16.48 -4.02
N MET A 116 32.99 -15.82 -5.05
CA MET A 116 32.77 -16.42 -6.37
C MET A 116 33.87 -16.09 -7.37
N ILE A 117 34.73 -15.10 -7.12
CA ILE A 117 35.72 -14.61 -8.10
C ILE A 117 37.06 -15.35 -7.98
N ALA A 118 37.80 -15.40 -9.09
CA ALA A 118 39.08 -16.10 -9.21
C ALA A 118 40.12 -15.67 -8.15
N GLU A 119 40.15 -14.38 -7.81
CA GLU A 119 41.06 -13.80 -6.83
C GLU A 119 40.90 -14.37 -5.42
N PHE A 120 39.77 -15.01 -5.13
CA PHE A 120 39.46 -15.63 -3.84
C PHE A 120 39.12 -17.13 -3.97
N GLY A 121 39.61 -17.79 -5.03
CA GLY A 121 39.45 -19.23 -5.24
C GLY A 121 38.13 -19.64 -5.91
N GLY A 122 37.37 -18.69 -6.44
CA GLY A 122 36.19 -18.95 -7.26
C GLY A 122 36.48 -19.08 -8.75
N THR A 123 35.44 -19.06 -9.59
CA THR A 123 35.54 -19.23 -11.05
C THR A 123 35.03 -18.05 -11.86
N LYS A 124 34.46 -17.03 -11.21
CA LYS A 124 33.93 -15.82 -11.85
C LYS A 124 35.00 -14.76 -12.02
N THR A 125 34.77 -13.83 -12.94
CA THR A 125 35.61 -12.65 -13.10
C THR A 125 35.11 -11.50 -12.24
N PHE A 126 36.05 -10.74 -11.68
CA PHE A 126 35.74 -9.52 -10.95
C PHE A 126 35.19 -8.44 -11.91
N SER A 127 34.15 -7.73 -11.45
CA SER A 127 33.62 -6.54 -12.13
C SER A 127 33.56 -5.35 -11.17
N PRO A 128 33.85 -4.11 -11.63
CA PRO A 128 33.74 -2.90 -10.83
C PRO A 128 32.31 -2.61 -10.34
N ALA A 129 32.20 -1.82 -9.27
CA ALA A 129 30.90 -1.30 -8.83
C ALA A 129 30.27 -0.43 -9.92
N LEU A 130 28.93 -0.41 -10.00
CA LEU A 130 28.13 0.33 -11.01
C LEU A 130 28.28 -0.16 -12.46
N ALA A 131 29.28 -0.99 -12.77
CA ALA A 131 29.43 -1.60 -14.08
C ALA A 131 28.50 -2.82 -14.22
N PRO A 132 27.67 -2.91 -15.28
CA PRO A 132 26.87 -4.10 -15.54
C PRO A 132 27.78 -5.30 -15.86
N SER A 133 27.32 -6.49 -15.48
CA SER A 133 28.07 -7.74 -15.59
C SER A 133 27.11 -8.92 -15.77
N ASP A 134 27.60 -10.03 -16.31
CA ASP A 134 26.87 -11.28 -16.54
C ASP A 134 27.32 -12.41 -15.62
N GLN A 135 28.14 -12.09 -14.61
CA GLN A 135 28.82 -13.07 -13.76
C GLN A 135 27.90 -13.68 -12.67
N CYS A 136 26.70 -13.14 -12.48
CA CYS A 136 25.70 -13.59 -11.53
C CYS A 136 24.27 -13.37 -12.05
N THR A 137 23.40 -14.35 -11.86
CA THR A 137 22.01 -14.33 -12.36
C THR A 137 20.98 -13.88 -11.33
N LYS A 138 21.23 -14.09 -10.04
CA LYS A 138 20.31 -13.71 -8.96
C LYS A 138 21.03 -13.50 -7.64
N ASN A 139 20.50 -12.62 -6.78
CA ASN A 139 21.01 -12.37 -5.45
C ASN A 139 22.48 -11.89 -5.49
N CYS A 140 22.80 -11.02 -6.44
CA CYS A 140 24.17 -10.63 -6.75
C CYS A 140 24.79 -9.67 -5.71
N SER A 141 26.06 -9.33 -5.91
CA SER A 141 26.85 -8.59 -4.93
C SER A 141 26.40 -7.13 -4.82
N PHE A 142 26.28 -6.43 -5.94
CA PHE A 142 25.92 -5.01 -5.94
C PHE A 142 24.40 -4.86 -6.05
N VAL A 143 23.66 -4.28 -5.10
CA VAL A 143 24.07 -3.62 -3.84
C VAL A 143 23.76 -4.52 -2.62
N SER A 144 24.42 -4.27 -1.47
CA SER A 144 24.21 -5.05 -0.25
C SER A 144 22.86 -4.78 0.43
N GLY A 145 21.89 -5.67 0.22
CA GLY A 145 20.55 -5.63 0.84
C GLY A 145 20.55 -5.69 2.36
N HIS A 146 21.41 -6.51 2.97
CA HIS A 146 21.52 -6.61 4.43
C HIS A 146 22.10 -5.33 5.04
N ALA A 147 23.15 -4.78 4.43
CA ALA A 147 23.70 -3.49 4.86
C ALA A 147 22.66 -2.37 4.68
N ALA A 148 21.90 -2.36 3.57
CA ALA A 148 20.82 -1.40 3.36
C ALA A 148 19.73 -1.48 4.46
N GLY A 149 19.32 -2.70 4.84
CA GLY A 149 18.40 -2.93 5.95
C GLY A 149 18.93 -2.42 7.29
N ALA A 150 20.25 -2.50 7.52
CA ALA A 150 20.88 -1.93 8.71
C ALA A 150 20.96 -0.39 8.67
N PHE A 151 21.37 0.17 7.52
CA PHE A 151 21.44 1.62 7.29
C PHE A 151 20.07 2.29 7.35
N PHE A 152 18.96 1.56 7.17
CA PHE A 152 17.61 2.10 7.32
C PHE A 152 17.36 2.78 8.68
N LEU A 153 18.12 2.44 9.72
CA LEU A 153 18.03 3.13 11.01
C LEU A 153 18.29 4.65 10.94
N VAL A 154 18.95 5.15 9.90
CA VAL A 154 19.10 6.60 9.67
C VAL A 154 17.74 7.31 9.56
N THR A 155 16.68 6.62 9.12
CA THR A 155 15.30 7.10 9.09
C THR A 155 14.85 7.56 10.48
N PHE A 156 15.17 6.84 11.55
CA PHE A 156 14.81 7.23 12.91
C PHE A 156 15.61 8.43 13.39
N ALA A 157 16.88 8.56 12.98
CA ALA A 157 17.70 9.73 13.31
C ALA A 157 17.09 11.02 12.73
N PHE A 158 16.46 10.97 11.56
CA PHE A 158 15.73 12.10 10.97
C PHE A 158 14.51 12.55 11.80
N LEU A 159 13.92 11.67 12.62
CA LEU A 159 12.78 12.01 13.49
C LEU A 159 13.18 12.81 14.74
N ILE A 160 14.47 12.84 15.08
CA ILE A 160 14.96 13.49 16.30
C ILE A 160 15.13 14.99 16.06
N ARG A 161 14.36 15.79 16.82
CA ARG A 161 14.42 17.27 16.73
C ARG A 161 15.72 17.88 17.28
N HIS A 162 16.21 17.38 18.42
CA HIS A 162 17.36 18.00 19.09
C HIS A 162 18.67 17.78 18.29
N PRO A 163 19.36 18.84 17.82
CA PRO A 163 20.47 18.71 16.87
C PRO A 163 21.60 17.79 17.35
N ARG A 164 22.02 17.90 18.63
CA ARG A 164 23.08 17.03 19.18
C ARG A 164 22.67 15.56 19.23
N ARG A 165 21.43 15.26 19.65
CA ARG A 165 20.92 13.88 19.76
C ARG A 165 20.75 13.27 18.37
N ARG A 166 20.28 14.06 17.41
CA ARG A 166 20.20 13.66 16.00
C ARG A 166 21.56 13.29 15.42
N ARG A 167 22.61 14.08 15.70
CA ARG A 167 23.97 13.76 15.26
C ARG A 167 24.46 12.42 15.82
N TRP A 168 24.26 12.18 17.11
CA TRP A 168 24.63 10.91 17.75
C TRP A 168 23.82 9.73 17.24
N ALA A 169 22.50 9.88 17.07
CA ALA A 169 21.67 8.83 16.50
C ALA A 169 22.03 8.52 15.03
N MET A 170 22.37 9.55 14.25
CA MET A 170 22.85 9.39 12.89
C MET A 170 24.18 8.64 12.87
N ALA A 171 25.14 9.05 13.70
CA ALA A 171 26.43 8.37 13.84
C ALA A 171 26.24 6.90 14.26
N GLY A 172 25.37 6.63 15.23
CA GLY A 172 25.04 5.27 15.67
C GLY A 172 24.41 4.42 14.58
N ALA A 173 23.45 4.97 13.82
CA ALA A 173 22.83 4.26 12.70
C ALA A 173 23.82 3.96 11.57
N LEU A 174 24.69 4.91 11.24
CA LEU A 174 25.75 4.73 10.25
C LEU A 174 26.80 3.71 10.71
N ALA A 175 27.21 3.77 11.97
CA ALA A 175 28.14 2.80 12.56
C ALA A 175 27.56 1.38 12.58
N PHE A 176 26.28 1.24 12.93
CA PHE A 176 25.58 -0.04 12.89
C PHE A 176 25.48 -0.60 11.46
N GLY A 177 25.10 0.25 10.50
CA GLY A 177 25.08 -0.13 9.09
C GLY A 177 26.45 -0.55 8.56
N ALA A 178 27.50 0.19 8.92
CA ALA A 178 28.88 -0.12 8.56
C ALA A 178 29.36 -1.43 9.20
N ALA A 179 29.07 -1.67 10.48
CA ALA A 179 29.40 -2.92 11.16
C ALA A 179 28.68 -4.12 10.51
N SER A 180 27.40 -3.97 10.17
CA SER A 180 26.63 -5.00 9.47
C SER A 180 27.22 -5.30 8.10
N GLY A 181 27.55 -4.23 7.35
CA GLY A 181 28.24 -4.34 6.06
C GLY A 181 29.60 -5.02 6.18
N LEU A 182 30.40 -4.68 7.20
CA LEU A 182 31.69 -5.29 7.46
C LEU A 182 31.56 -6.80 7.70
N GLY A 183 30.56 -7.23 8.48
CA GLY A 183 30.25 -8.65 8.63
C GLY A 183 29.94 -9.33 7.30
N ARG A 184 29.25 -8.64 6.38
CA ARG A 184 28.99 -9.18 5.03
C ARG A 184 30.24 -9.23 4.14
N ILE A 185 31.17 -8.30 4.30
CA ILE A 185 32.47 -8.32 3.62
C ILE A 185 33.33 -9.46 4.17
N ALA A 186 33.36 -9.64 5.49
CA ALA A 186 34.14 -10.69 6.15
C ALA A 186 33.71 -12.11 5.72
N LEU A 187 32.42 -12.31 5.46
CA LEU A 187 31.86 -13.55 4.91
C LEU A 187 32.05 -13.70 3.40
N GLY A 188 32.77 -12.80 2.74
CA GLY A 188 32.98 -12.78 1.29
C GLY A 188 31.71 -12.53 0.48
N ALA A 189 30.63 -12.02 1.10
CA ALA A 189 29.32 -11.91 0.47
C ALA A 189 29.11 -10.61 -0.31
N HIS A 190 29.86 -9.55 0.02
CA HIS A 190 29.76 -8.23 -0.57
C HIS A 190 31.14 -7.53 -0.58
N PHE A 191 31.37 -6.64 -1.54
CA PHE A 191 32.54 -5.75 -1.56
C PHE A 191 32.30 -4.48 -0.75
N LEU A 192 33.37 -3.70 -0.50
CA LEU A 192 33.29 -2.43 0.23
C LEU A 192 32.36 -1.43 -0.47
N SER A 193 32.50 -1.27 -1.78
CA SER A 193 31.63 -0.41 -2.58
C SER A 193 30.15 -0.80 -2.46
N ASP A 194 29.82 -2.09 -2.46
CA ASP A 194 28.43 -2.58 -2.30
C ASP A 194 27.81 -2.09 -0.99
N VAL A 195 28.60 -1.98 0.08
CA VAL A 195 28.17 -1.48 1.40
C VAL A 195 28.06 0.03 1.42
N VAL A 196 29.05 0.73 0.83
CA VAL A 196 29.04 2.21 0.75
C VAL A 196 27.82 2.69 -0.04
N PHE A 197 27.57 2.11 -1.22
CA PHE A 197 26.40 2.47 -2.03
C PHE A 197 25.07 2.10 -1.37
N ALA A 198 25.02 1.00 -0.61
CA ALA A 198 23.83 0.68 0.20
C ALA A 198 23.50 1.81 1.17
N GLY A 199 24.50 2.29 1.93
CA GLY A 199 24.32 3.39 2.87
C GLY A 199 23.95 4.71 2.20
N LEU A 200 24.62 5.06 1.09
CA LEU A 200 24.33 6.27 0.32
C LEU A 200 22.90 6.26 -0.23
N ILE A 201 22.46 5.18 -0.86
CA ILE A 201 21.11 5.07 -1.44
C ILE A 201 20.05 5.18 -0.35
N VAL A 202 20.19 4.41 0.75
CA VAL A 202 19.22 4.41 1.84
C VAL A 202 19.15 5.77 2.52
N TYR A 203 20.30 6.41 2.75
CA TYR A 203 20.35 7.78 3.29
C TYR A 203 19.66 8.77 2.33
N ALA A 204 19.91 8.68 1.02
CA ALA A 204 19.32 9.57 0.02
C ALA A 204 17.78 9.48 0.01
N VAL A 205 17.26 8.24 0.03
CA VAL A 205 15.81 7.96 0.08
C VAL A 205 15.20 8.49 1.37
N ALA A 206 15.79 8.16 2.52
CA ALA A 206 15.31 8.64 3.82
C ALA A 206 15.37 10.16 3.92
N TRP A 207 16.42 10.80 3.42
CA TRP A 207 16.53 12.25 3.38
C TRP A 207 15.45 12.88 2.48
N GLY A 208 15.29 12.39 1.25
CA GLY A 208 14.28 12.90 0.31
C GLY A 208 12.85 12.76 0.84
N LEU A 209 12.52 11.61 1.42
CA LEU A 209 11.22 11.37 2.05
C LEU A 209 11.01 12.21 3.32
N HIS A 210 12.07 12.46 4.10
CA HIS A 210 11.99 13.35 5.26
C HIS A 210 11.65 14.78 4.84
N GLU A 211 12.34 15.31 3.82
CA GLU A 211 12.03 16.62 3.26
C GLU A 211 10.60 16.67 2.68
N PHE A 212 10.18 15.62 1.98
CA PHE A 212 8.87 15.54 1.34
C PHE A 212 7.70 15.42 2.34
N LEU A 213 7.83 14.57 3.37
CA LEU A 213 6.74 14.21 4.28
C LEU A 213 6.74 15.00 5.59
N LEU A 214 7.92 15.31 6.13
CA LEU A 214 8.08 15.75 7.53
C LEU A 214 8.53 17.20 7.68
N VAL A 215 9.37 17.70 6.77
CA VAL A 215 9.75 19.12 6.73
C VAL A 215 8.59 19.90 6.10
N ARG A 216 7.56 20.10 6.91
CA ARG A 216 6.46 21.02 6.61
C ARG A 216 6.96 22.44 6.87
N GLU A 217 7.85 22.94 6.02
CA GLU A 217 8.15 24.36 5.94
C GLU A 217 7.46 24.97 4.73
N SER A 218 6.90 26.15 4.93
CA SER A 218 6.26 27.03 3.95
C SER A 218 7.23 27.55 2.86
N LYS A 219 8.46 27.02 2.80
CA LYS A 219 9.51 27.38 1.85
C LYS A 219 9.82 26.20 0.92
N PRO A 220 10.14 26.46 -0.36
CA PRO A 220 10.60 25.43 -1.28
C PRO A 220 11.81 24.68 -0.71
N PRO A 221 12.08 23.44 -1.15
CA PRO A 221 13.28 22.72 -0.74
C PRO A 221 14.53 23.59 -0.92
N PRO A 222 15.46 23.67 0.06
CA PRO A 222 16.63 24.56 -0.01
C PRO A 222 17.61 24.30 -1.17
N TRP A 223 17.40 23.24 -1.96
CA TRP A 223 18.14 22.98 -3.21
C TRP A 223 17.57 23.76 -4.40
N LEU A 224 16.28 24.12 -4.38
CA LEU A 224 15.60 24.85 -5.44
C LEU A 224 16.12 26.29 -5.56
N ASP A 225 16.36 26.94 -4.42
CA ASP A 225 17.00 28.26 -4.31
C ASP A 225 18.52 28.24 -4.63
N LYS A 226 19.11 27.06 -4.85
CA LYS A 226 20.56 26.90 -5.08
C LYS A 226 20.93 26.41 -6.47
N LEU A 227 19.95 26.05 -7.30
CA LEU A 227 20.17 25.88 -8.74
C LEU A 227 20.38 27.23 -9.45
N GLY A 228 20.28 28.37 -8.73
CA GLY A 228 20.31 29.69 -9.35
C GLY A 228 19.10 29.95 -10.24
N LEU A 229 18.00 29.20 -10.05
CA LEU A 229 16.73 29.41 -10.76
C LEU A 229 16.14 30.78 -10.43
N ASP A 230 16.41 31.29 -9.25
CA ASP A 230 16.22 32.66 -8.78
C ASP A 230 16.93 33.71 -9.65
N LYS A 231 18.13 33.40 -10.18
CA LYS A 231 18.82 34.24 -11.18
C LYS A 231 18.20 34.14 -12.58
N LEU A 232 17.41 33.10 -12.84
CA LEU A 232 16.67 32.84 -14.07
C LEU A 232 15.16 33.19 -13.96
N GLY A 233 14.70 33.73 -12.83
CA GLY A 233 13.27 34.05 -12.59
C GLY A 233 12.35 32.84 -12.33
N LEU A 234 12.90 31.65 -12.08
CA LEU A 234 12.21 30.35 -12.02
C LEU A 234 12.02 29.76 -10.61
N SER A 235 12.50 30.42 -9.53
CA SER A 235 12.37 29.93 -8.13
C SER A 235 10.96 30.01 -7.55
N GLU A 236 10.26 31.11 -7.81
CA GLU A 236 8.86 31.35 -7.45
C GLU A 236 7.88 30.30 -8.05
N PRO A 237 7.98 29.92 -9.34
CA PRO A 237 7.22 28.83 -9.94
C PRO A 237 7.29 27.50 -9.19
N GLY A 238 8.48 27.03 -8.80
CA GLY A 238 8.64 25.73 -8.15
C GLY A 238 8.10 25.71 -6.71
N ALA A 239 8.30 26.79 -5.95
CA ALA A 239 7.71 26.95 -4.62
C ALA A 239 6.17 27.04 -4.65
N ARG A 240 5.63 27.71 -5.67
CA ARG A 240 4.18 27.77 -5.92
C ARG A 240 3.64 26.41 -6.35
N ALA A 241 4.32 25.70 -7.24
CA ALA A 241 3.96 24.35 -7.68
C ALA A 241 3.96 23.36 -6.50
N TRP A 242 4.96 23.43 -5.62
CA TRP A 242 5.02 22.61 -4.40
C TRP A 242 3.85 22.88 -3.44
N ARG A 243 3.56 24.15 -3.15
CA ARG A 243 2.40 24.54 -2.33
C ARG A 243 1.07 24.19 -3.00
N ALA A 244 0.99 24.27 -4.32
CA ALA A 244 -0.19 23.85 -5.09
C ALA A 244 -0.40 22.33 -4.99
N TRP A 245 0.67 21.55 -5.16
CA TRP A 245 0.64 20.10 -5.01
C TRP A 245 0.22 19.67 -3.61
N GLN A 246 0.77 20.27 -2.55
CA GLN A 246 0.37 19.95 -1.17
C GLN A 246 -1.09 20.29 -0.88
N ARG A 247 -1.59 21.42 -1.38
CA ARG A 247 -3.00 21.80 -1.27
C ARG A 247 -3.88 20.80 -2.02
N TRP A 248 -3.48 20.41 -3.23
CA TRP A 248 -4.18 19.40 -4.02
C TRP A 248 -4.18 18.03 -3.35
N ALA A 249 -3.04 17.56 -2.86
CA ALA A 249 -2.87 16.28 -2.18
C ALA A 249 -3.73 16.14 -0.91
N ALA A 250 -4.06 17.26 -0.25
CA ALA A 250 -4.94 17.32 0.90
C ALA A 250 -6.44 17.45 0.54
N THR A 251 -6.78 17.59 -0.74
CA THR A 251 -8.19 17.53 -1.17
C THR A 251 -8.67 16.08 -1.15
N PRO A 252 -9.97 15.81 -0.97
CA PRO A 252 -10.50 14.45 -1.06
C PRO A 252 -10.16 13.73 -2.38
N GLY A 253 -10.05 14.47 -3.48
CA GLY A 253 -9.63 13.93 -4.77
C GLY A 253 -8.14 13.57 -4.81
N GLY A 254 -7.28 14.42 -4.25
CA GLY A 254 -5.86 14.13 -4.12
C GLY A 254 -5.58 12.94 -3.19
N GLU A 255 -6.27 12.87 -2.05
CA GLU A 255 -6.18 11.74 -1.12
C GLU A 255 -6.58 10.41 -1.79
N LEU A 256 -7.67 10.40 -2.56
CA LEU A 256 -8.12 9.21 -3.29
C LEU A 256 -7.10 8.76 -4.36
N ILE A 257 -6.52 9.70 -5.10
CA ILE A 257 -5.51 9.38 -6.13
C ILE A 257 -4.24 8.83 -5.47
N LEU A 258 -3.79 9.44 -4.38
CA LEU A 258 -2.61 8.99 -3.64
C LEU A 258 -2.85 7.63 -2.97
N SER A 259 -4.03 7.39 -2.38
CA SER A 259 -4.38 6.09 -1.81
C SER A 259 -4.48 5.02 -2.88
N PHE A 260 -5.00 5.35 -4.06
CA PHE A 260 -5.04 4.44 -5.21
C PHE A 260 -3.63 4.09 -5.66
N ALA A 261 -2.76 5.09 -5.85
CA ALA A 261 -1.36 4.86 -6.21
C ALA A 261 -0.63 3.98 -5.18
N ALA A 262 -0.82 4.25 -3.88
CA ALA A 262 -0.23 3.44 -2.81
C ALA A 262 -0.75 2.00 -2.81
N ALA A 263 -2.06 1.80 -2.97
CA ALA A 263 -2.66 0.47 -3.05
C ALA A 263 -2.18 -0.29 -4.30
N SER A 264 -2.07 0.38 -5.44
CA SER A 264 -1.52 -0.19 -6.67
C SER A 264 -0.07 -0.60 -6.51
N LEU A 265 0.79 0.25 -5.92
CA LEU A 265 2.18 -0.08 -5.64
C LEU A 265 2.31 -1.27 -4.69
N LEU A 266 1.49 -1.32 -3.64
CA LEU A 266 1.44 -2.46 -2.73
C LEU A 266 1.00 -3.74 -3.46
N CYS A 267 -0.05 -3.70 -4.27
CA CYS A 267 -0.50 -4.83 -5.07
C CYS A 267 0.59 -5.31 -6.03
N LEU A 268 1.27 -4.41 -6.72
CA LEU A 268 2.38 -4.75 -7.63
C LEU A 268 3.54 -5.39 -6.87
N ALA A 269 3.89 -4.89 -5.69
CA ALA A 269 4.92 -5.49 -4.84
C ALA A 269 4.51 -6.90 -4.36
N LEU A 270 3.26 -7.09 -3.95
CA LEU A 270 2.74 -8.40 -3.56
C LEU A 270 2.78 -9.38 -4.75
N ILE A 271 2.30 -8.97 -5.92
CA ILE A 271 2.31 -9.78 -7.15
C ILE A 271 3.73 -10.18 -7.55
N ALA A 272 4.67 -9.23 -7.49
CA ALA A 272 6.05 -9.46 -7.92
C ALA A 272 6.83 -10.36 -6.95
N TYR A 273 6.63 -10.22 -5.64
CA TYR A 273 7.53 -10.80 -4.65
C TYR A 273 6.90 -11.80 -3.69
N LEU A 274 5.62 -11.64 -3.34
CA LEU A 274 5.05 -12.33 -2.18
C LEU A 274 3.93 -13.33 -2.53
N ASP A 275 3.17 -13.07 -3.58
CA ASP A 275 2.00 -13.86 -3.96
C ASP A 275 2.36 -15.32 -4.27
N ARG A 276 3.38 -15.58 -5.11
CA ARG A 276 3.84 -16.93 -5.45
C ARG A 276 4.41 -17.68 -4.24
N PRO A 277 5.40 -17.16 -3.49
CA PRO A 277 5.95 -17.89 -2.35
C PRO A 277 4.94 -18.11 -1.22
N LEU A 278 4.04 -17.15 -0.96
CA LEU A 278 2.99 -17.36 0.04
C LEU A 278 1.97 -18.42 -0.41
N ALA A 279 1.53 -18.40 -1.66
CA ALA A 279 0.60 -19.42 -2.16
C ALA A 279 1.20 -20.83 -2.05
N LEU A 280 2.48 -20.99 -2.42
CA LEU A 280 3.18 -22.27 -2.27
C LEU A 280 3.38 -22.68 -0.80
N TRP A 281 3.51 -21.72 0.11
CA TRP A 281 3.59 -21.99 1.55
C TRP A 281 2.25 -22.44 2.12
N PHE A 282 1.16 -21.71 1.82
CA PHE A 282 -0.19 -22.07 2.25
C PHE A 282 -0.63 -23.44 1.70
N HIS A 283 -0.23 -23.78 0.48
CA HIS A 283 -0.51 -25.09 -0.12
C HIS A 283 0.07 -26.27 0.66
N ARG A 284 1.09 -26.05 1.50
CA ARG A 284 1.72 -27.10 2.32
C ARG A 284 1.08 -27.27 3.70
N LEU A 285 0.10 -26.45 4.06
CA LEU A 285 -0.60 -26.58 5.35
C LEU A 285 -1.44 -27.87 5.38
N ASP A 286 -1.62 -28.44 6.57
CA ASP A 286 -2.44 -29.65 6.72
C ASP A 286 -3.92 -29.41 6.41
N ALA A 287 -4.66 -30.51 6.21
CA ALA A 287 -6.06 -30.49 5.83
C ALA A 287 -6.97 -29.83 6.91
N GLY A 288 -6.63 -29.96 8.19
CA GLY A 288 -7.41 -29.39 9.29
C GLY A 288 -7.42 -27.87 9.26
N TRP A 289 -6.27 -27.24 8.97
CA TRP A 289 -6.22 -25.79 8.75
C TRP A 289 -7.05 -25.37 7.53
N HIS A 290 -6.99 -26.12 6.44
CA HIS A 290 -7.75 -25.81 5.24
C HIS A 290 -9.27 -25.82 5.49
N GLU A 291 -9.78 -26.80 6.24
CA GLU A 291 -11.20 -26.88 6.59
C GLU A 291 -11.65 -25.71 7.49
N PHE A 292 -10.88 -25.40 8.54
CA PHE A 292 -11.18 -24.28 9.43
C PHE A 292 -11.24 -22.95 8.64
N PHE A 293 -10.23 -22.67 7.81
CA PHE A 293 -10.20 -21.44 7.04
C PHE A 293 -11.22 -21.42 5.89
N LYS A 294 -11.66 -22.59 5.41
CA LYS A 294 -12.78 -22.69 4.46
C LYS A 294 -14.09 -22.27 5.13
N ALA A 295 -14.40 -22.81 6.31
CA ALA A 295 -15.57 -22.40 7.07
C ALA A 295 -15.55 -20.89 7.39
N LEU A 296 -14.39 -20.36 7.80
CA LEU A 296 -14.22 -18.92 8.01
C LEU A 296 -14.40 -18.12 6.72
N SER A 297 -13.91 -18.65 5.60
CA SER A 297 -14.03 -18.02 4.29
C SER A 297 -15.47 -17.97 3.79
N ASP A 298 -16.34 -18.93 4.14
CA ASP A 298 -17.71 -18.95 3.63
C ASP A 298 -18.52 -17.73 4.11
N LEU A 299 -18.12 -17.12 5.23
CA LEU A 299 -18.62 -15.81 5.69
C LEU A 299 -18.29 -14.66 4.72
N GLY A 300 -17.39 -14.84 3.76
CA GLY A 300 -17.11 -13.85 2.72
C GLY A 300 -18.07 -13.92 1.52
N ALA A 301 -19.02 -14.87 1.49
CA ALA A 301 -19.93 -15.05 0.37
C ALA A 301 -21.03 -13.98 0.35
N ALA A 302 -21.22 -13.31 -0.79
CA ALA A 302 -22.17 -12.19 -0.91
C ALA A 302 -23.65 -12.58 -0.83
N GLY A 303 -23.99 -13.83 -1.20
CA GLY A 303 -25.38 -14.26 -1.41
C GLY A 303 -26.28 -14.04 -0.20
N ALA A 304 -25.86 -14.52 0.98
CA ALA A 304 -26.63 -14.37 2.21
C ALA A 304 -26.84 -12.90 2.56
N TYR A 305 -25.80 -12.07 2.49
CA TYR A 305 -25.90 -10.65 2.82
C TYR A 305 -26.85 -9.89 1.88
N LEU A 306 -26.78 -10.14 0.57
CA LEU A 306 -27.67 -9.50 -0.41
C LEU A 306 -29.13 -9.92 -0.19
N VAL A 307 -29.40 -11.20 0.02
CA VAL A 307 -30.77 -11.70 0.25
C VAL A 307 -31.33 -11.14 1.55
N ILE A 308 -30.61 -11.26 2.66
CA ILE A 308 -31.05 -10.80 3.99
C ILE A 308 -31.35 -9.29 3.97
N THR A 309 -30.43 -8.49 3.41
CA THR A 309 -30.61 -7.02 3.39
C THR A 309 -31.70 -6.57 2.43
N PHE A 310 -31.89 -7.25 1.29
CA PHE A 310 -33.01 -6.99 0.39
C PHE A 310 -34.36 -7.34 1.03
N VAL A 311 -34.47 -8.52 1.63
CA VAL A 311 -35.68 -8.95 2.33
C VAL A 311 -35.99 -8.01 3.49
N ALA A 312 -34.99 -7.63 4.29
CA ALA A 312 -35.17 -6.66 5.37
C ALA A 312 -35.67 -5.31 4.85
N PHE A 313 -35.08 -4.79 3.75
CA PHE A 313 -35.54 -3.57 3.11
C PHE A 313 -37.02 -3.65 2.69
N ALA A 314 -37.38 -4.72 1.96
CA ALA A 314 -38.73 -4.92 1.45
C ALA A 314 -39.75 -5.11 2.57
N ALA A 315 -39.45 -5.97 3.55
CA ALA A 315 -40.31 -6.25 4.69
C ALA A 315 -40.55 -5.00 5.54
N LEU A 316 -39.52 -4.23 5.87
CA LEU A 316 -39.65 -2.98 6.62
C LEU A 316 -40.47 -1.94 5.85
N ARG A 317 -40.31 -1.86 4.52
CA ARG A 317 -41.10 -0.96 3.68
C ARG A 317 -42.55 -1.36 3.56
N LEU A 318 -42.84 -2.66 3.49
CA LEU A 318 -44.21 -3.18 3.49
C LEU A 318 -44.87 -2.97 4.85
N ALA A 319 -44.19 -3.32 5.93
CA ALA A 319 -44.67 -3.13 7.30
C ALA A 319 -45.02 -1.66 7.59
N ALA A 320 -44.23 -0.71 7.08
CA ALA A 320 -44.51 0.72 7.22
C ALA A 320 -45.79 1.21 6.49
N ARG A 321 -46.44 0.37 5.70
CA ARG A 321 -47.73 0.64 5.03
C ARG A 321 -48.91 -0.03 5.71
N ILE A 322 -48.68 -0.97 6.63
CA ILE A 322 -49.74 -1.69 7.34
C ILE A 322 -50.29 -0.78 8.44
N GLU A 323 -51.62 -0.64 8.54
CA GLU A 323 -52.28 0.26 9.48
C GLU A 323 -51.88 -0.03 10.94
N MET A 324 -51.71 -1.30 11.30
CA MET A 324 -51.24 -1.76 12.62
C MET A 324 -49.89 -1.13 13.03
N PHE A 325 -49.01 -0.81 12.08
CA PHE A 325 -47.68 -0.24 12.36
C PHE A 325 -47.57 1.25 12.05
N LYS A 326 -48.68 1.95 11.82
CA LYS A 326 -48.70 3.37 11.42
C LYS A 326 -47.95 4.28 12.40
N ALA A 327 -48.08 4.01 13.71
CA ALA A 327 -47.36 4.75 14.76
C ALA A 327 -45.83 4.60 14.67
N ARG A 328 -45.32 3.50 14.10
CA ARG A 328 -43.88 3.23 13.91
C ARG A 328 -43.43 3.35 12.46
N ALA A 329 -44.30 3.79 11.55
CA ALA A 329 -44.02 3.81 10.12
C ALA A 329 -42.81 4.69 9.75
N GLY A 330 -42.54 5.75 10.52
CA GLY A 330 -41.31 6.54 10.39
C GLY A 330 -40.07 5.68 10.66
N ALA A 331 -39.97 5.08 11.85
CA ALA A 331 -38.85 4.23 12.23
C ALA A 331 -38.62 3.05 11.29
N LEU A 332 -39.68 2.38 10.83
CA LEU A 332 -39.57 1.30 9.85
C LEU A 332 -38.99 1.78 8.51
N LYS A 333 -39.39 2.97 8.04
CA LYS A 333 -38.80 3.57 6.84
C LYS A 333 -37.33 3.96 7.05
N ALA A 334 -36.97 4.47 8.22
CA ALA A 334 -35.59 4.76 8.61
C ALA A 334 -34.72 3.49 8.58
N TYR A 335 -35.13 2.43 9.29
CA TYR A 335 -34.39 1.15 9.30
C TYR A 335 -34.28 0.51 7.91
N SER A 336 -35.29 0.68 7.06
CA SER A 336 -35.19 0.22 5.67
C SER A 336 -34.04 0.90 4.90
N MET A 337 -33.71 2.15 5.19
CA MET A 337 -32.58 2.84 4.54
C MET A 337 -31.23 2.28 4.97
N VAL A 338 -31.11 1.77 6.20
CA VAL A 338 -29.92 1.06 6.67
C VAL A 338 -29.73 -0.24 5.88
N ALA A 339 -30.79 -1.03 5.73
CA ALA A 339 -30.76 -2.25 4.93
C ALA A 339 -30.43 -1.96 3.45
N ALA A 340 -31.05 -0.92 2.87
CA ALA A 340 -30.77 -0.48 1.51
C ALA A 340 -29.31 -0.05 1.33
N PHE A 341 -28.71 0.62 2.32
CA PHE A 341 -27.31 1.04 2.25
C PHE A 341 -26.36 -0.16 2.22
N ILE A 342 -26.53 -1.14 3.12
CA ILE A 342 -25.68 -2.34 3.16
C ILE A 342 -25.84 -3.15 1.86
N PHE A 343 -27.08 -3.36 1.40
CA PHE A 343 -27.36 -4.00 0.12
C PHE A 343 -26.62 -3.31 -1.02
N SER A 344 -26.79 -1.98 -1.14
CA SER A 344 -26.18 -1.19 -2.21
C SER A 344 -24.66 -1.21 -2.17
N ALA A 345 -24.06 -1.17 -0.98
CA ALA A 345 -22.62 -1.23 -0.79
C ALA A 345 -22.05 -2.57 -1.30
N VAL A 346 -22.63 -3.69 -0.89
CA VAL A 346 -22.19 -5.03 -1.31
C VAL A 346 -22.46 -5.25 -2.81
N ALA A 347 -23.63 -4.86 -3.31
CA ALA A 347 -24.01 -5.04 -4.71
C ALA A 347 -23.15 -4.19 -5.67
N ALA A 348 -22.99 -2.90 -5.39
CA ALA A 348 -22.23 -1.99 -6.25
C ALA A 348 -20.74 -2.37 -6.31
N SER A 349 -20.15 -2.74 -5.16
CA SER A 349 -18.77 -3.23 -5.13
C SER A 349 -18.63 -4.60 -5.79
N GLY A 350 -19.61 -5.49 -5.67
CA GLY A 350 -19.62 -6.78 -6.38
C GLY A 350 -19.68 -6.63 -7.91
N ILE A 351 -20.53 -5.73 -8.42
CA ILE A 351 -20.58 -5.40 -9.85
C ILE A 351 -19.22 -4.88 -10.33
N LEU A 352 -18.60 -3.95 -9.58
CA LEU A 352 -17.27 -3.45 -9.92
C LEU A 352 -16.23 -4.57 -10.00
N ILE A 353 -16.17 -5.45 -8.99
CA ILE A 353 -15.22 -6.57 -8.97
C ILE A 353 -15.43 -7.53 -10.14
N ASN A 354 -16.69 -7.83 -10.51
CA ASN A 354 -16.97 -8.71 -11.64
C ASN A 354 -16.46 -8.11 -12.97
N VAL A 355 -16.63 -6.80 -13.16
CA VAL A 355 -16.06 -6.10 -14.32
C VAL A 355 -14.52 -6.18 -14.29
N LEU A 356 -13.90 -5.85 -13.15
CA LEU A 356 -12.44 -5.89 -13.02
C LEU A 356 -11.86 -7.30 -13.24
N LYS A 357 -12.56 -8.35 -12.80
CA LYS A 357 -12.15 -9.74 -13.02
C LYS A 357 -12.06 -10.11 -14.49
N VAL A 358 -13.05 -9.69 -15.28
CA VAL A 358 -13.03 -9.91 -16.73
C VAL A 358 -11.89 -9.11 -17.37
N LEU A 359 -11.71 -7.84 -16.98
CA LEU A 359 -10.66 -6.98 -17.54
C LEU A 359 -9.25 -7.53 -17.30
N PHE A 360 -8.92 -7.88 -16.05
CA PHE A 360 -7.57 -8.32 -15.69
C PHE A 360 -7.28 -9.79 -16.01
N GLY A 361 -8.26 -10.67 -15.82
CA GLY A 361 -8.14 -12.10 -16.14
C GLY A 361 -6.92 -12.80 -15.51
N ARG A 362 -6.71 -12.62 -14.20
CA ARG A 362 -5.60 -13.27 -13.47
C ARG A 362 -5.87 -14.75 -13.17
N VAL A 363 -4.92 -15.61 -13.53
CA VAL A 363 -4.90 -17.04 -13.24
C VAL A 363 -5.02 -17.32 -11.73
N ARG A 364 -5.86 -18.27 -11.32
CA ARG A 364 -6.03 -18.67 -9.90
C ARG A 364 -4.88 -19.56 -9.36
N PRO A 365 -4.64 -19.60 -8.03
CA PRO A 365 -3.58 -20.42 -7.45
C PRO A 365 -3.65 -21.92 -7.79
N LYS A 366 -4.85 -22.49 -7.97
CA LYS A 366 -5.00 -23.90 -8.40
C LYS A 366 -4.25 -24.24 -9.69
N LEU A 367 -4.16 -23.30 -10.63
CA LEU A 367 -3.44 -23.47 -11.90
C LEU A 367 -1.93 -23.23 -11.73
N LEU A 368 -1.51 -22.45 -10.73
CA LEU A 368 -0.12 -22.36 -10.33
C LEU A 368 0.37 -23.71 -9.78
N PHE A 369 -0.43 -24.42 -8.97
CA PHE A 369 -0.01 -25.70 -8.40
C PHE A 369 -0.02 -26.84 -9.41
N ARG A 370 -0.99 -26.84 -10.33
CA ARG A 370 -1.14 -27.91 -11.33
C ARG A 370 -0.24 -27.72 -12.55
N ASP A 371 -0.21 -26.50 -13.09
CA ASP A 371 0.34 -26.21 -14.43
C ASP A 371 1.50 -25.19 -14.37
N GLU A 372 1.94 -24.80 -13.17
CA GLU A 372 2.94 -23.74 -12.92
C GLU A 372 2.59 -22.38 -13.55
N LEU A 373 1.31 -22.14 -13.82
CA LEU A 373 0.84 -20.93 -14.48
C LEU A 373 0.68 -19.77 -13.51
N TYR A 374 1.44 -18.70 -13.72
CA TYR A 374 1.38 -17.46 -12.95
C TYR A 374 1.45 -16.22 -13.85
N ARG A 375 0.30 -15.77 -14.36
CA ARG A 375 0.21 -14.64 -15.29
C ARG A 375 -1.17 -13.96 -15.28
N PHE A 376 -1.28 -12.86 -16.04
CA PHE A 376 -2.53 -12.18 -16.36
C PHE A 376 -2.86 -12.40 -17.83
N ASP A 377 -4.09 -12.86 -18.11
CA ASP A 377 -4.62 -13.01 -19.46
C ASP A 377 -5.84 -12.07 -19.57
N TRP A 378 -5.64 -10.89 -20.17
CA TRP A 378 -6.63 -9.82 -20.21
C TRP A 378 -7.94 -10.24 -20.91
N PHE A 379 -9.09 -9.71 -20.46
CA PHE A 379 -10.41 -9.90 -21.08
C PHE A 379 -10.92 -11.35 -21.13
N ARG A 380 -10.68 -12.13 -20.08
CA ARG A 380 -11.10 -13.54 -20.00
C ARG A 380 -12.46 -13.69 -19.30
N LEU A 381 -13.30 -14.57 -19.83
CA LEU A 381 -14.61 -14.92 -19.26
C LEU A 381 -14.59 -16.20 -18.41
N ASP A 382 -13.49 -16.95 -18.46
CA ASP A 382 -13.31 -18.19 -17.72
C ASP A 382 -13.05 -17.93 -16.23
N ALA A 383 -13.80 -18.63 -15.37
CA ALA A 383 -13.73 -18.52 -13.92
C ALA A 383 -12.34 -18.83 -13.34
N ASP A 384 -11.52 -19.61 -14.05
CA ASP A 384 -10.15 -19.98 -13.66
C ASP A 384 -9.17 -18.80 -13.81
N PHE A 385 -9.56 -17.79 -14.58
CA PHE A 385 -8.85 -16.53 -14.78
C PHE A 385 -9.48 -15.38 -13.97
N HIS A 386 -10.42 -15.66 -13.08
CA HIS A 386 -11.09 -14.63 -12.26
C HIS A 386 -10.53 -14.55 -10.84
N SER A 387 -9.20 -14.60 -10.68
CA SER A 387 -8.53 -14.47 -9.38
C SER A 387 -8.49 -13.01 -8.90
N PHE A 388 -8.09 -12.08 -9.75
CA PHE A 388 -7.92 -10.68 -9.40
C PHE A 388 -9.08 -9.83 -9.90
N PRO A 389 -9.67 -8.95 -9.06
CA PRO A 389 -9.56 -8.88 -7.60
C PRO A 389 -10.44 -9.92 -6.87
N SER A 390 -10.17 -10.17 -5.58
CA SER A 390 -10.89 -11.18 -4.78
C SER A 390 -12.31 -10.72 -4.40
N GLY A 391 -13.31 -11.53 -4.74
CA GLY A 391 -14.73 -11.24 -4.45
C GLY A 391 -15.11 -11.41 -2.98
N HIS A 392 -14.58 -12.44 -2.30
CA HIS A 392 -14.88 -12.64 -0.87
C HIS A 392 -14.27 -11.53 0.00
N ALA A 393 -13.04 -11.12 -0.33
CA ALA A 393 -12.40 -9.96 0.30
C ALA A 393 -13.20 -8.68 0.06
N GLN A 394 -13.77 -8.49 -1.14
CA GLN A 394 -14.66 -7.37 -1.41
C GLN A 394 -15.92 -7.42 -0.56
N THR A 395 -16.65 -8.55 -0.53
CA THR A 395 -17.90 -8.65 0.24
C THR A 395 -17.70 -8.28 1.70
N ILE A 396 -16.73 -8.93 2.36
CA ILE A 396 -16.53 -8.72 3.78
C ILE A 396 -16.01 -7.31 4.06
N THR A 397 -15.17 -6.76 3.20
CA THR A 397 -14.70 -5.37 3.35
C THR A 397 -15.85 -4.38 3.15
N ALA A 398 -16.69 -4.56 2.13
CA ALA A 398 -17.85 -3.71 1.91
C ALA A 398 -18.81 -3.72 3.10
N LEU A 399 -19.06 -4.90 3.69
CA LEU A 399 -19.87 -5.06 4.88
C LEU A 399 -19.23 -4.39 6.10
N MET A 400 -17.95 -4.65 6.38
CA MET A 400 -17.24 -4.10 7.54
C MET A 400 -17.11 -2.58 7.47
N VAL A 401 -16.85 -2.02 6.29
CA VAL A 401 -16.84 -0.56 6.08
C VAL A 401 -18.25 0.03 6.23
N ALA A 402 -19.29 -0.64 5.73
CA ALA A 402 -20.66 -0.18 5.93
C ALA A 402 -21.05 -0.20 7.43
N LEU A 403 -20.70 -1.25 8.15
CA LEU A 403 -20.91 -1.35 9.60
C LEU A 403 -20.11 -0.31 10.37
N PHE A 404 -18.87 0.00 9.95
CA PHE A 404 -18.08 1.06 10.57
C PHE A 404 -18.72 2.44 10.40
N ILE A 405 -19.28 2.72 9.22
CA ILE A 405 -20.01 3.98 8.95
C ILE A 405 -21.26 4.09 9.83
N LEU A 406 -22.00 3.00 10.00
CA LEU A 406 -23.24 2.96 10.80
C LEU A 406 -22.95 2.96 12.32
N PHE A 407 -21.93 2.23 12.75
CA PHE A 407 -21.60 1.94 14.15
C PHE A 407 -20.09 2.08 14.42
N PRO A 408 -19.54 3.32 14.39
CA PRO A 408 -18.09 3.55 14.43
C PRO A 408 -17.40 3.05 15.71
N ARG A 409 -18.15 2.82 16.80
CA ARG A 409 -17.62 2.37 18.09
C ARG A 409 -16.84 1.05 18.03
N PHE A 410 -17.09 0.21 17.02
CA PHE A 410 -16.52 -1.13 16.89
C PHE A 410 -15.48 -1.27 15.78
N GLY A 411 -14.89 -0.17 15.29
CA GLY A 411 -14.01 -0.18 14.11
C GLY A 411 -12.89 -1.23 14.12
N VAL A 412 -12.26 -1.48 15.28
CA VAL A 412 -11.22 -2.51 15.41
C VAL A 412 -11.76 -3.90 15.15
N ALA A 413 -12.91 -4.23 15.74
CA ALA A 413 -13.51 -5.55 15.59
C ALA A 413 -13.85 -5.80 14.12
N TYR A 414 -14.42 -4.81 13.44
CA TYR A 414 -14.72 -4.91 12.00
C TYR A 414 -13.46 -5.12 11.16
N LEU A 415 -12.37 -4.42 11.49
CA LEU A 415 -11.10 -4.57 10.79
C LEU A 415 -10.48 -5.94 11.01
N VAL A 416 -10.45 -6.44 12.24
CA VAL A 416 -9.87 -7.75 12.59
C VAL A 416 -10.68 -8.88 11.96
N ILE A 417 -12.01 -8.85 12.12
CA ILE A 417 -12.91 -9.84 11.53
C ILE A 417 -12.83 -9.81 10.00
N GLY A 418 -12.88 -8.61 9.42
CA GLY A 418 -12.76 -8.43 7.97
C GLY A 418 -11.43 -8.93 7.42
N ALA A 419 -10.32 -8.62 8.08
CA ALA A 419 -8.99 -9.08 7.69
C ALA A 419 -8.87 -10.61 7.82
N ALA A 420 -9.37 -11.21 8.91
CA ALA A 420 -9.33 -12.66 9.10
C ALA A 420 -10.08 -13.42 7.99
N ILE A 421 -11.30 -12.98 7.66
CA ILE A 421 -12.13 -13.57 6.60
C ILE A 421 -11.53 -13.27 5.21
N ALA A 422 -10.89 -12.13 5.00
CA ALA A 422 -10.26 -11.81 3.73
C ALA A 422 -8.98 -12.63 3.50
N ILE A 423 -8.11 -12.73 4.52
CA ILE A 423 -6.85 -13.48 4.49
C ILE A 423 -7.09 -14.98 4.34
N SER A 424 -8.19 -15.52 4.91
CA SER A 424 -8.54 -16.93 4.77
C SER A 424 -8.58 -17.37 3.30
N ARG A 425 -8.89 -16.48 2.35
CA ARG A 425 -8.91 -16.77 0.90
C ARG A 425 -7.57 -17.21 0.33
N ALA A 426 -6.46 -16.75 0.89
CA ALA A 426 -5.15 -17.22 0.48
C ALA A 426 -4.76 -18.51 1.18
N VAL A 427 -5.15 -18.67 2.45
CA VAL A 427 -4.92 -19.92 3.19
C VAL A 427 -5.63 -21.08 2.51
N VAL A 428 -6.87 -20.88 2.05
CA VAL A 428 -7.63 -21.89 1.29
C VAL A 428 -7.23 -21.96 -0.19
N ASN A 429 -6.12 -21.33 -0.58
CA ASN A 429 -5.55 -21.45 -1.92
C ASN A 429 -6.47 -20.98 -3.06
N ALA A 430 -7.40 -20.07 -2.77
CA ALA A 430 -8.37 -19.59 -3.75
C ALA A 430 -7.95 -18.28 -4.44
N HIS A 431 -7.17 -17.45 -3.75
CA HIS A 431 -6.70 -16.13 -4.21
C HIS A 431 -5.31 -15.82 -3.66
N TYR A 432 -4.56 -14.96 -4.34
CA TYR A 432 -3.30 -14.44 -3.83
C TYR A 432 -3.49 -13.25 -2.89
N MET A 433 -2.45 -12.85 -2.13
CA MET A 433 -2.49 -11.67 -1.25
C MET A 433 -2.80 -10.39 -2.03
N GLY A 434 -2.20 -10.19 -3.20
CA GLY A 434 -2.48 -9.06 -4.08
C GLY A 434 -3.95 -8.98 -4.51
N ASP A 435 -4.61 -10.13 -4.74
CA ASP A 435 -6.04 -10.17 -5.09
C ASP A 435 -6.92 -9.69 -3.94
N ILE A 436 -6.54 -10.06 -2.71
CA ILE A 436 -7.24 -9.73 -1.47
C ILE A 436 -7.13 -8.23 -1.19
N VAL A 437 -5.93 -7.66 -1.27
CA VAL A 437 -5.69 -6.22 -1.06
C VAL A 437 -6.44 -5.38 -2.10
N ALA A 438 -6.38 -5.77 -3.38
CA ALA A 438 -7.09 -5.07 -4.44
C ALA A 438 -8.62 -5.12 -4.26
N GLY A 439 -9.15 -6.29 -3.90
CA GLY A 439 -10.58 -6.47 -3.62
C GLY A 439 -11.06 -5.65 -2.43
N ALA A 440 -10.31 -5.66 -1.32
CA ALA A 440 -10.61 -4.88 -0.13
C ALA A 440 -10.56 -3.37 -0.41
N TYR A 441 -9.52 -2.88 -1.11
CA TYR A 441 -9.39 -1.47 -1.44
C TYR A 441 -10.55 -0.98 -2.33
N ALA A 442 -10.83 -1.70 -3.42
CA ALA A 442 -11.93 -1.35 -4.33
C ALA A 442 -13.28 -1.33 -3.62
N ALA A 443 -13.53 -2.29 -2.72
CA ALA A 443 -14.74 -2.36 -1.90
C ALA A 443 -14.87 -1.17 -0.95
N ALA A 444 -13.79 -0.81 -0.24
CA ALA A 444 -13.80 0.32 0.69
C ALA A 444 -14.11 1.64 -0.03
N VAL A 445 -13.44 1.90 -1.15
CA VAL A 445 -13.69 3.11 -1.98
C VAL A 445 -15.13 3.13 -2.49
N MET A 446 -15.64 2.00 -3.00
CA MET A 446 -17.01 1.91 -3.52
C MET A 446 -18.05 2.09 -2.40
N THR A 447 -17.86 1.51 -1.22
CA THR A 447 -18.78 1.69 -0.09
C THR A 447 -18.81 3.15 0.40
N ILE A 448 -17.66 3.82 0.46
CA ILE A 448 -17.59 5.26 0.79
C ILE A 448 -18.30 6.09 -0.28
N TRP A 449 -18.16 5.74 -1.56
CA TRP A 449 -18.88 6.39 -2.64
C TRP A 449 -20.39 6.18 -2.52
N VAL A 450 -20.87 4.96 -2.26
CA VAL A 450 -22.30 4.66 -2.02
C VAL A 450 -22.83 5.47 -0.83
N HIS A 451 -22.06 5.58 0.26
CA HIS A 451 -22.42 6.44 1.39
C HIS A 451 -22.60 7.91 0.96
N SER A 452 -21.70 8.42 0.11
CA SER A 452 -21.83 9.79 -0.43
C SER A 452 -23.08 9.96 -1.31
N VAL A 453 -23.51 8.92 -2.03
CA VAL A 453 -24.75 8.92 -2.84
C VAL A 453 -25.98 9.03 -1.93
N PHE A 454 -26.01 8.29 -0.82
CA PHE A 454 -27.07 8.37 0.18
C PHE A 454 -27.13 9.77 0.80
N ALA A 455 -25.99 10.31 1.24
CA ALA A 455 -25.91 11.65 1.81
C ALA A 455 -26.39 12.73 0.84
N ARG A 456 -25.94 12.69 -0.44
CA ARG A 456 -26.39 13.63 -1.50
C ARG A 456 -27.85 13.45 -1.88
N SER A 457 -28.45 12.31 -1.57
CA SER A 457 -29.89 12.07 -1.74
C SER A 457 -30.71 12.63 -0.58
N GLY A 458 -30.08 13.21 0.45
CA GLY A 458 -30.74 13.71 1.65
C GLY A 458 -31.14 12.59 2.62
N ILE A 459 -30.41 11.47 2.62
CA ILE A 459 -30.61 10.36 3.55
C ILE A 459 -29.47 10.41 4.58
N ASP A 460 -29.80 10.79 5.82
CA ASP A 460 -28.87 10.69 6.95
C ASP A 460 -28.96 9.29 7.56
N LEU A 461 -27.88 8.53 7.42
CA LEU A 461 -27.80 7.16 7.93
C LEU A 461 -27.65 7.09 9.46
N LYS A 462 -27.11 8.13 10.13
CA LYS A 462 -27.04 8.16 11.59
C LYS A 462 -28.43 8.31 12.20
N LEU A 463 -29.25 9.18 11.62
CA LEU A 463 -30.65 9.33 12.01
C LEU A 463 -31.45 8.08 11.67
N SER A 464 -31.16 7.47 10.51
CA SER A 464 -31.81 6.22 10.10
C SER A 464 -31.55 5.07 11.09
N VAL A 465 -30.34 5.00 11.65
CA VAL A 465 -29.97 4.03 12.72
C VAL A 465 -30.73 4.31 14.02
N GLY A 466 -31.02 5.58 14.33
CA GLY A 466 -31.84 5.98 15.48
C GLY A 466 -33.35 5.80 15.30
N GLY A 467 -33.80 5.36 14.12
CA GLY A 467 -35.24 5.24 13.81
C GLY A 467 -35.90 6.56 13.40
N GLU A 468 -35.11 7.60 13.13
CA GLU A 468 -35.63 8.89 12.69
C GLU A 468 -35.64 8.97 11.17
N TYR A 469 -36.84 9.09 10.59
CA TYR A 469 -37.00 9.15 9.14
C TYR A 469 -37.08 10.59 8.65
N GLN A 470 -36.04 11.00 7.93
CA GLN A 470 -36.04 12.25 7.20
C GLN A 470 -36.74 12.12 5.85
N ARG A 471 -37.46 13.17 5.44
CA ARG A 471 -38.11 13.23 4.13
C ARG A 471 -37.04 13.42 3.05
N VAL A 472 -36.84 12.39 2.22
CA VAL A 472 -35.87 12.40 1.12
C VAL A 472 -36.19 13.51 0.12
N ALA A 473 -35.24 14.41 -0.12
CA ALA A 473 -35.38 15.47 -1.11
C ALA A 473 -35.39 14.89 -2.55
N LYS A 474 -36.19 15.46 -3.45
CA LYS A 474 -36.18 15.08 -4.88
C LYS A 474 -34.94 15.65 -5.57
N VAL A 475 -33.80 15.01 -5.37
CA VAL A 475 -32.52 15.35 -6.03
C VAL A 475 -32.42 14.59 -7.37
N PRO A 476 -32.03 15.20 -8.50
CA PRO A 476 -31.82 14.45 -9.75
C PRO A 476 -30.66 13.45 -9.65
N TRP A 477 -30.75 12.30 -10.33
CA TRP A 477 -29.83 11.16 -10.19
C TRP A 477 -28.34 11.53 -10.38
N CYS A 478 -28.01 12.39 -11.34
CA CYS A 478 -26.64 12.82 -11.60
C CYS A 478 -26.03 13.58 -10.42
N TYR A 479 -26.80 14.41 -9.71
CA TYR A 479 -26.33 15.09 -8.52
C TYR A 479 -26.13 14.10 -7.38
N ARG A 480 -26.98 13.07 -7.27
CA ARG A 480 -26.78 11.97 -6.31
C ARG A 480 -25.46 11.23 -6.57
N LEU A 481 -25.15 10.96 -7.84
CA LEU A 481 -23.88 10.31 -8.24
C LEU A 481 -22.65 11.22 -8.19
N GLY A 482 -22.81 12.53 -7.91
CA GLY A 482 -21.70 13.49 -7.88
C GLY A 482 -21.28 14.01 -9.26
N LEU A 483 -22.09 13.80 -10.29
CA LEU A 483 -21.85 14.17 -11.69
C LEU A 483 -22.37 15.59 -12.03
N GLY A 484 -22.53 16.47 -11.03
CA GLY A 484 -23.12 17.80 -11.19
C GLY A 484 -22.24 18.84 -11.90
N GLY A 485 -20.94 18.55 -12.06
CA GLY A 485 -19.96 19.42 -12.74
C GLY A 485 -19.75 19.06 -14.22
N GLY A 486 -19.27 20.02 -15.01
CA GLY A 486 -18.81 19.79 -16.39
C GLY A 486 -19.89 19.37 -17.40
N LEU A 487 -19.52 18.48 -18.33
CA LEU A 487 -20.36 17.98 -19.42
C LEU A 487 -21.59 17.21 -18.90
N TRP A 488 -21.40 16.33 -17.92
CA TRP A 488 -22.46 15.53 -17.31
C TRP A 488 -23.48 16.39 -16.55
N GLY A 489 -23.04 17.45 -15.87
CA GLY A 489 -23.93 18.42 -15.23
C GLY A 489 -24.78 19.21 -16.24
N ARG A 490 -24.25 19.52 -17.43
CA ARG A 490 -25.00 20.15 -18.53
C ARG A 490 -26.06 19.20 -19.12
N LEU A 491 -25.68 17.96 -19.42
CA LEU A 491 -26.62 16.93 -19.91
C LEU A 491 -27.75 16.67 -18.90
N CYS A 492 -27.43 16.71 -17.62
CA CYS A 492 -28.42 16.46 -16.59
C CYS A 492 -29.40 17.62 -16.37
N ARG A 493 -28.95 18.87 -16.53
CA ARG A 493 -29.84 20.05 -16.55
C ARG A 493 -30.79 20.03 -17.75
N LEU A 494 -30.35 19.50 -18.89
CA LEU A 494 -31.20 19.33 -20.08
C LEU A 494 -32.27 18.24 -19.86
N ALA A 495 -31.92 17.14 -19.20
CA ALA A 495 -32.87 16.09 -18.81
C ALA A 495 -33.90 16.58 -17.77
N GLY A 496 -33.46 17.36 -16.77
CA GLY A 496 -34.35 17.93 -15.73
C GLY A 496 -35.34 18.97 -16.26
N LYS A 497 -34.97 19.77 -17.27
CA LYS A 497 -35.87 20.73 -17.93
C LYS A 497 -36.97 20.06 -18.77
N ARG A 498 -36.75 18.85 -19.30
CA ARG A 498 -37.79 18.08 -20.00
C ARG A 498 -38.85 17.51 -19.05
N ALA A 499 -38.45 17.01 -17.88
CA ALA A 499 -39.38 16.46 -16.89
C ALA A 499 -40.33 17.50 -16.26
N ALA A 500 -39.92 18.77 -16.18
CA ALA A 500 -40.76 19.85 -15.67
C ALA A 500 -41.78 20.40 -16.70
N ARG A 501 -41.63 20.08 -18.00
CA ARG A 501 -42.54 20.56 -19.06
C ARG A 501 -43.67 19.59 -19.41
N SER A 502 -43.65 18.35 -18.91
CA SER A 502 -44.70 17.36 -19.20
C SER A 502 -45.82 17.27 -18.15
N SER A 503 -45.74 18.01 -17.03
CA SER A 503 -46.81 18.05 -16.00
C SER A 503 -47.63 19.35 -15.99
N SER A 504 -47.44 20.23 -16.98
CA SER A 504 -48.16 21.51 -17.07
C SER A 504 -49.08 21.62 -18.30
N ARG A 505 -49.45 20.48 -18.90
CA ARG A 505 -50.42 20.40 -20.00
C ARG A 505 -51.47 19.33 -19.71
N GLU A 506 -52.17 19.49 -18.60
CA GLU A 506 -53.50 18.93 -18.47
C GLU A 506 -54.32 19.92 -17.64
N ASN A 507 -55.45 20.33 -18.24
CA ASN A 507 -56.51 21.18 -17.73
C ASN A 507 -56.47 22.69 -18.06
N PRO A 508 -57.03 23.07 -19.22
CA PRO A 508 -57.80 24.29 -19.36
C PRO A 508 -59.30 23.98 -19.52
N ARG A 509 -60.09 24.54 -18.60
CA ARG A 509 -61.53 24.88 -18.69
C ARG A 509 -62.56 23.81 -18.28
N GLY A 510 -63.09 24.02 -17.08
CA GLY A 510 -64.49 23.74 -16.73
C GLY A 510 -65.03 24.94 -15.93
N LYS A 511 -65.72 25.85 -16.63
CA LYS A 511 -66.76 26.73 -16.10
C LYS A 511 -68.03 26.37 -16.84
#